data_AF-W4K0A7-F1
#
_entry.id   AF-W4K0A7-F1
#
_cell.length_a   1.000
_cell.length_b   1.000
_cell.length_c   1.000
_cell.angle_alpha   90.00
_cell.angle_beta   90.00
_cell.angle_gamma   90.00
#
_symmetry.space_group_name_H-M   'P 1'
#
loop_
_entity.id
_entity.type
_entity.pdbx_description
1 polymer ?
#
loop_
_entity_poly.entity_id
_entity_poly.type
_entity_poly.pdbx_seq_one_letter_code
_entity_poly.pdbx_strand_id
1 'polypeptide(L)'
;MAKPTPFDGNRKRTEQFLHEIDLMILARKHDFPDEFTKIAYALSYMKGGSAGIWARNFTKARNTNNDWNHYTWKSATDMTSVRQKISTDFEEFDKTADARDKLARINQGKESFNTYLQLFEQIAELAGVDLETKKTHFLRGLKWELARGIYQDPAAQTTWDELVAKAK
;
A
#
# COMPACT_ATOMS: atom_id res chain seq x y z
N MET A 1 -21.82 -2.54 -6.11
CA MET A 1 -20.53 -2.07 -5.55
C MET A 1 -20.73 -0.69 -4.96
N ALA A 2 -20.08 -0.39 -3.84
CA ALA A 2 -20.12 0.94 -3.25
C ALA A 2 -19.37 1.93 -4.14
N LYS A 3 -19.78 3.19 -4.14
CA LYS A 3 -19.04 4.27 -4.82
C LYS A 3 -17.73 4.53 -4.05
N PRO A 4 -16.63 4.88 -4.75
CA PRO A 4 -15.40 5.30 -4.08
C PRO A 4 -15.65 6.46 -3.12
N THR A 5 -14.89 6.48 -2.03
CA THR A 5 -14.95 7.56 -1.06
C THR A 5 -14.29 8.81 -1.67
N PRO A 6 -14.87 10.01 -1.52
CA PRO A 6 -14.20 11.24 -1.92
C PRO A 6 -12.83 11.39 -1.24
N PHE A 7 -11.83 11.77 -2.02
CA PHE A 7 -10.46 11.97 -1.60
C PHE A 7 -10.13 13.45 -1.52
N ASP A 8 -9.75 13.91 -0.34
CA ASP A 8 -9.45 15.32 -0.01
C ASP A 8 -7.95 15.64 -0.05
N GLY A 9 -7.10 14.63 -0.27
CA GLY A 9 -5.65 14.75 -0.23
C GLY A 9 -5.03 14.26 1.07
N ASN A 10 -5.81 13.63 1.97
CA ASN A 10 -5.26 13.00 3.17
C ASN A 10 -4.31 11.86 2.81
N ARG A 11 -3.03 12.07 3.11
CA ARG A 11 -1.95 11.15 2.70
C ARG A 11 -2.12 9.72 3.17
N LYS A 12 -2.70 9.53 4.37
CA LYS A 12 -2.98 8.20 4.95
C LYS A 12 -4.04 7.42 4.19
N ARG A 13 -4.84 8.09 3.38
CA ARG A 13 -5.95 7.52 2.61
C ARG A 13 -5.66 7.40 1.12
N THR A 14 -4.48 7.83 0.67
CA THR A 14 -4.10 7.81 -0.75
C THR A 14 -4.16 6.39 -1.33
N GLU A 15 -3.63 5.39 -0.60
CA GLU A 15 -3.66 4.01 -1.06
C GLU A 15 -5.07 3.43 -1.12
N GLN A 16 -5.85 3.66 -0.07
CA GLN A 16 -7.25 3.27 -0.03
C GLN A 16 -8.01 3.86 -1.23
N PHE A 17 -7.81 5.15 -1.50
CA PHE A 17 -8.43 5.83 -2.63
C PHE A 17 -8.03 5.18 -3.97
N LEU A 18 -6.73 5.01 -4.24
CA LEU A 18 -6.26 4.40 -5.48
C LEU A 18 -6.79 2.97 -5.65
N HIS A 19 -6.86 2.20 -4.57
CA HIS A 19 -7.42 0.85 -4.55
C HIS A 19 -8.92 0.84 -4.90
N GLU A 20 -9.71 1.72 -4.29
CA GLU A 20 -11.15 1.83 -4.57
C GLU A 20 -11.40 2.20 -6.05
N ILE A 21 -10.58 3.08 -6.64
CA ILE A 21 -10.65 3.40 -8.07
C ILE A 21 -10.28 2.19 -8.95
N ASP A 22 -9.17 1.50 -8.63
CA ASP A 22 -8.74 0.32 -9.37
C ASP A 22 -9.80 -0.79 -9.37
N LEU A 23 -10.46 -1.02 -8.23
CA LEU A 23 -11.58 -1.97 -8.12
C LEU A 23 -12.76 -1.57 -9.01
N MET A 24 -13.12 -0.29 -9.03
CA MET A 24 -14.23 0.17 -9.87
C MET A 24 -13.95 0.00 -11.36
N ILE A 25 -12.75 0.35 -11.80
CA ILE A 25 -12.31 0.15 -13.19
C ILE A 25 -12.32 -1.32 -13.56
N LEU A 26 -11.81 -2.19 -12.66
CA LEU A 26 -11.74 -3.63 -12.88
C LEU A 26 -13.14 -4.25 -12.98
N ALA A 27 -14.07 -3.82 -12.13
CA ALA A 27 -15.41 -4.37 -12.05
C ALA A 27 -16.34 -3.92 -13.18
N ARG A 28 -16.11 -2.72 -13.71
CA ARG A 28 -16.95 -2.08 -14.72
C ARG A 28 -16.17 -1.73 -15.97
N LYS A 29 -15.38 -2.67 -16.49
CA LYS A 29 -14.52 -2.44 -17.67
C LYS A 29 -15.25 -1.81 -18.86
N HIS A 30 -16.53 -2.15 -19.06
CA HIS A 30 -17.35 -1.58 -20.14
C HIS A 30 -17.62 -0.08 -19.98
N ASP A 31 -17.67 0.44 -18.74
CA ASP A 31 -17.84 1.87 -18.46
C ASP A 31 -16.53 2.66 -18.66
N PHE A 32 -15.40 1.97 -18.79
CA PHE A 32 -14.05 2.54 -18.88
C PHE A 32 -13.29 2.02 -20.11
N PRO A 33 -13.80 2.29 -21.33
CA PRO A 33 -13.25 1.73 -22.57
C PRO A 33 -11.84 2.21 -22.90
N ASP A 34 -11.39 3.34 -22.35
CA ASP A 34 -10.12 3.98 -22.66
C ASP A 34 -9.42 4.56 -21.41
N GLU A 35 -8.20 5.07 -21.58
CA GLU A 35 -7.43 5.64 -20.48
C GLU A 35 -8.02 6.97 -19.98
N PHE A 36 -8.61 7.77 -20.88
CA PHE A 36 -9.22 9.05 -20.53
C PHE A 36 -10.38 8.86 -19.54
N THR A 37 -11.29 7.93 -19.82
CA THR A 37 -12.45 7.63 -18.97
C THR A 37 -12.03 7.13 -17.59
N LYS A 38 -10.97 6.32 -17.51
CA LYS A 38 -10.38 5.88 -16.23
C LYS A 38 -9.82 7.06 -15.42
N ILE A 39 -9.04 7.93 -16.06
CA ILE A 39 -8.45 9.10 -15.42
C ILE A 39 -9.53 10.09 -14.98
N ALA A 40 -10.47 10.43 -15.87
CA ALA A 40 -11.57 11.34 -15.58
C ALA A 40 -12.40 10.85 -14.38
N TYR A 41 -12.64 9.54 -14.31
CA TYR A 41 -13.32 8.93 -13.17
C TYR A 41 -12.56 9.14 -11.87
N ALA A 42 -11.26 8.84 -11.83
CA ALA A 42 -10.43 9.08 -10.65
C ALA A 42 -10.45 10.54 -10.19
N LEU A 43 -10.22 11.47 -11.13
CA LEU A 43 -10.23 12.92 -10.87
C LEU A 43 -11.58 13.40 -10.32
N SER A 44 -12.68 12.80 -10.76
CA SER A 44 -14.02 13.17 -10.28
C SER A 44 -14.25 12.89 -8.80
N TYR A 45 -13.46 12.00 -8.19
CA TYR A 45 -13.51 11.69 -6.75
C TYR A 45 -12.46 12.44 -5.92
N MET A 46 -11.52 13.14 -6.56
CA MET A 46 -10.60 14.05 -5.87
C MET A 46 -11.33 15.36 -5.56
N LYS A 47 -11.94 15.44 -4.37
CA LYS A 47 -12.85 16.53 -3.96
C LYS A 47 -12.42 17.14 -2.63
N GLY A 48 -12.47 18.47 -2.56
CA GLY A 48 -12.04 19.20 -1.36
C GLY A 48 -10.54 19.17 -1.15
N GLY A 49 -10.07 19.89 -0.13
CA GLY A 49 -8.65 19.95 0.26
C GLY A 49 -7.68 20.21 -0.90
N SER A 50 -6.49 19.63 -0.77
CA SER A 50 -5.42 19.72 -1.78
C SER A 50 -5.69 18.86 -3.01
N ALA A 51 -6.40 17.72 -2.85
CA ALA A 51 -6.73 16.84 -3.97
C ALA A 51 -7.67 17.51 -4.99
N GLY A 52 -8.68 18.24 -4.53
CA GLY A 52 -9.58 18.96 -5.42
C GLY A 52 -8.89 20.09 -6.19
N ILE A 53 -7.91 20.77 -5.58
CA ILE A 53 -7.08 21.77 -6.26
C ILE A 53 -6.21 21.08 -7.32
N TRP A 54 -5.57 19.98 -6.95
CA TRP A 54 -4.72 19.20 -7.84
C TRP A 54 -5.48 18.70 -9.07
N ALA A 55 -6.66 18.10 -8.87
CA ALA A 55 -7.49 17.61 -9.97
C ALA A 55 -7.92 18.72 -10.92
N ARG A 56 -8.36 19.87 -10.40
CA ARG A 56 -8.70 21.04 -11.23
C ARG A 56 -7.50 21.54 -12.04
N ASN A 57 -6.33 21.65 -11.42
CA ASN A 57 -5.12 22.12 -12.10
C ASN A 57 -4.66 21.11 -13.16
N PHE A 58 -4.72 19.81 -12.84
CA PHE A 58 -4.40 18.73 -13.76
C PHE A 58 -5.31 18.78 -15.00
N THR A 59 -6.63 18.81 -14.81
CA THR A 59 -7.60 18.90 -15.91
C THR A 59 -7.44 20.19 -16.70
N LYS A 60 -7.26 21.34 -16.04
CA LYS A 60 -7.08 22.63 -16.72
C LYS A 60 -5.87 22.60 -17.65
N ALA A 61 -4.71 22.16 -17.15
CA ALA A 61 -3.49 22.09 -17.95
C ALA A 61 -3.66 21.16 -19.16
N ARG A 62 -4.30 20.01 -18.98
CA ARG A 62 -4.52 19.02 -20.05
C ARG A 62 -5.51 19.49 -21.10
N ASN A 63 -6.55 20.21 -20.69
CA ASN A 63 -7.49 20.82 -21.62
C ASN A 63 -6.84 21.97 -22.42
N THR A 64 -5.97 22.77 -21.79
CA THR A 64 -5.23 23.82 -22.49
C THR A 64 -4.25 23.25 -23.52
N ASN A 65 -3.52 22.20 -23.15
CA ASN A 65 -2.49 21.61 -24.01
C ASN A 65 -3.02 20.58 -25.01
N ASN A 66 -4.25 20.10 -24.80
CA ASN A 66 -4.86 18.99 -25.55
C ASN A 66 -3.97 17.73 -25.58
N ASP A 67 -3.37 17.37 -24.44
CA ASP A 67 -2.31 16.36 -24.31
C ASP A 67 -2.73 15.10 -23.52
N TRP A 68 -4.05 14.84 -23.43
CA TRP A 68 -4.61 13.68 -22.71
C TRP A 68 -4.06 12.34 -23.21
N ASN A 69 -3.66 12.26 -24.48
CA ASN A 69 -3.07 11.08 -25.12
C ASN A 69 -1.64 10.75 -24.63
N HIS A 70 -1.02 11.58 -23.78
CA HIS A 70 0.26 11.28 -23.14
C HIS A 70 0.09 10.65 -21.75
N TYR A 71 -1.14 10.47 -21.29
CA TYR A 71 -1.44 10.00 -19.94
C TYR A 71 -2.24 8.70 -19.97
N THR A 72 -1.86 7.82 -19.06
CA THR A 72 -2.58 6.58 -18.77
C THR A 72 -2.97 6.52 -17.30
N TRP A 73 -3.97 5.70 -16.98
CA TRP A 73 -4.29 5.39 -15.60
C TRP A 73 -3.15 4.59 -14.95
N LYS A 74 -2.71 3.49 -15.57
CA LYS A 74 -1.57 2.66 -15.11
C LYS A 74 -0.36 2.83 -16.03
N SER A 75 0.83 2.45 -15.55
CA SER A 75 2.07 2.58 -16.33
C SER A 75 1.96 1.93 -17.72
N ALA A 76 2.38 2.66 -18.74
CA ALA A 76 2.51 2.21 -20.13
C ALA A 76 3.77 2.84 -20.72
N THR A 77 4.40 2.16 -21.68
CA THR A 77 5.63 2.63 -22.33
C THR A 77 5.44 4.03 -22.91
N ASP A 78 6.38 4.93 -22.62
CA ASP A 78 6.40 6.32 -23.09
C ASP A 78 5.19 7.18 -22.66
N MET A 79 4.43 6.75 -21.65
CA MET A 79 3.25 7.47 -21.15
C MET A 79 3.34 7.75 -19.65
N THR A 80 2.75 8.88 -19.25
CA THR A 80 2.74 9.29 -17.85
C THR A 80 1.56 8.66 -17.10
N SER A 81 1.88 7.87 -16.06
CA SER A 81 0.88 7.26 -15.18
C SER A 81 0.28 8.28 -14.21
N VAL A 82 -1.02 8.56 -14.34
CA VAL A 82 -1.75 9.46 -13.44
C VAL A 82 -1.91 8.84 -12.06
N ARG A 83 -2.16 7.52 -11.98
CA ARG A 83 -2.21 6.80 -10.70
C ARG A 83 -0.92 6.98 -9.93
N GLN A 84 0.23 6.89 -10.61
CA GLN A 84 1.53 7.07 -9.96
C GLN A 84 1.79 8.52 -9.57
N LYS A 85 1.39 9.50 -10.38
CA LYS A 85 1.46 10.92 -9.96
C LYS A 85 0.64 11.18 -8.70
N ILE A 86 -0.59 10.65 -8.61
CA ILE A 86 -1.41 10.77 -7.40
C ILE A 86 -0.72 10.09 -6.21
N SER A 87 -0.16 8.90 -6.43
CA SER A 87 0.65 8.19 -5.43
C SER A 87 1.79 9.08 -4.94
N THR A 88 2.65 9.59 -5.82
CA THR A 88 3.81 10.41 -5.44
C THR A 88 3.42 11.74 -4.80
N ASP A 89 2.40 12.43 -5.32
CA ASP A 89 2.03 13.76 -4.85
C ASP A 89 1.28 13.72 -3.50
N PHE A 90 0.67 12.58 -3.15
CA PHE A 90 -0.17 12.42 -1.96
C PHE A 90 0.19 11.26 -1.04
N GLU A 91 1.12 10.37 -1.35
CA GLU A 91 1.59 9.39 -0.36
C GLU A 91 2.40 10.07 0.73
N GLU A 92 2.37 9.48 1.93
CA GLU A 92 3.37 9.79 2.94
C GLU A 92 4.75 9.44 2.38
N PHE A 93 5.68 10.39 2.49
CA PHE A 93 7.04 10.32 1.95
C PHE A 93 7.85 9.12 2.46
N ASP A 94 7.35 8.37 3.44
CA ASP A 94 8.07 7.23 3.98
C ASP A 94 7.18 6.11 4.53
N LYS A 95 6.29 5.54 3.70
CA LYS A 95 5.56 4.31 4.06
C LYS A 95 6.49 3.19 4.52
N THR A 96 7.69 3.14 3.93
CA THR A 96 8.73 2.18 4.30
C THR A 96 9.30 2.48 5.69
N ALA A 97 9.64 3.72 6.04
CA ALA A 97 10.09 4.05 7.40
C ALA A 97 8.96 3.93 8.42
N ASP A 98 7.73 4.33 8.10
CA ASP A 98 6.58 4.11 8.98
C ASP A 98 6.33 2.62 9.21
N ALA A 99 6.47 1.79 8.16
CA ALA A 99 6.38 0.34 8.29
C ALA A 99 7.57 -0.23 9.08
N ARG A 100 8.79 0.27 8.91
CA ARG A 100 9.97 -0.11 9.71
C ARG A 100 9.81 0.28 11.18
N ASP A 101 9.27 1.47 11.46
CA ASP A 101 8.95 1.93 12.81
C ASP A 101 7.85 1.07 13.44
N LYS A 102 6.81 0.71 12.69
CA LYS A 102 5.79 -0.25 13.14
C LYS A 102 6.37 -1.64 13.37
N LEU A 103 7.24 -2.12 12.47
CA LEU A 103 7.92 -3.41 12.59
C LEU A 103 8.81 -3.47 13.83
N ALA A 104 9.43 -2.35 14.21
CA ALA A 104 10.23 -2.24 15.43
C ALA A 104 9.41 -2.27 16.73
N ARG A 105 8.11 -1.94 16.66
CA ARG A 105 7.23 -1.77 17.82
C ARG A 105 6.18 -2.88 17.99
N ILE A 106 5.85 -3.59 16.91
CA ILE A 106 4.85 -4.65 16.93
C ILE A 106 5.25 -5.76 17.91
N ASN A 107 4.28 -6.23 18.69
CA ASN A 107 4.43 -7.38 19.56
C ASN A 107 3.10 -8.16 19.61
N GLN A 108 3.16 -9.44 19.95
CA GLN A 108 2.01 -10.33 20.01
C GLN A 108 1.00 -9.92 21.10
N GLY A 109 1.47 -9.31 22.20
CA GLY A 109 0.59 -8.84 23.28
C GLY A 109 -0.36 -9.94 23.79
N LYS A 110 -1.67 -9.67 23.75
CA LYS A 110 -2.72 -10.64 24.14
C LYS A 110 -3.25 -11.46 22.96
N GLU A 111 -2.84 -11.14 21.73
CA GLU A 111 -3.35 -11.76 20.52
C GLU A 111 -2.88 -13.21 20.33
N SER A 112 -3.61 -13.94 19.48
CA SER A 112 -3.20 -15.27 19.04
C SER A 112 -1.93 -15.22 18.19
N PHE A 113 -1.20 -16.33 18.13
CA PHE A 113 -0.01 -16.44 17.26
C PHE A 113 -0.33 -16.12 15.79
N ASN A 114 -1.42 -16.69 15.26
CA ASN A 114 -1.82 -16.48 13.86
C ASN A 114 -2.19 -15.03 13.56
N THR A 115 -2.89 -14.36 14.48
CA THR A 115 -3.25 -12.94 14.34
C THR A 115 -2.00 -12.06 14.31
N TYR A 116 -1.05 -12.32 15.20
CA TYR A 116 0.23 -11.63 15.22
C TYR A 116 1.04 -11.89 13.94
N LEU A 117 1.16 -13.15 13.52
CA LEU A 117 1.90 -13.55 12.32
C LEU A 117 1.37 -12.83 11.07
N GLN A 118 0.05 -12.86 10.86
CA GLN A 118 -0.56 -12.22 9.70
C GLN A 118 -0.30 -10.71 9.66
N LEU A 119 -0.45 -10.02 10.80
CA LEU A 119 -0.19 -8.58 10.88
C LEU A 119 1.30 -8.27 10.71
N PHE A 120 2.17 -9.07 11.32
CA PHE A 120 3.62 -8.94 11.21
C PHE A 120 4.09 -9.09 9.76
N GLU A 121 3.61 -10.11 9.04
CA GLU A 121 3.99 -10.36 7.64
C GLU A 121 3.59 -9.21 6.72
N GLN A 122 2.38 -8.67 6.88
CA GLN A 122 1.93 -7.49 6.14
C GLN A 122 2.84 -6.28 6.37
N ILE A 123 3.21 -6.02 7.63
CA ILE A 123 4.09 -4.88 7.98
C ILE A 123 5.52 -5.12 7.47
N ALA A 124 6.03 -6.35 7.56
CA ALA A 124 7.37 -6.70 7.09
C ALA A 124 7.50 -6.58 5.56
N GLU A 125 6.47 -6.99 4.82
CA GLU A 125 6.39 -6.82 3.36
C GLU A 125 6.39 -5.33 2.99
N LEU A 126 5.58 -4.51 3.66
CA LEU A 126 5.56 -3.06 3.46
C LEU A 126 6.88 -2.38 3.84
N ALA A 127 7.59 -2.90 4.86
CA ALA A 127 8.87 -2.39 5.32
C ALA A 127 10.05 -2.76 4.41
N GLY A 128 9.87 -3.73 3.51
CA GLY A 128 10.89 -4.19 2.56
C GLY A 128 12.17 -4.67 3.24
N VAL A 129 12.05 -5.36 4.39
CA VAL A 129 13.20 -5.86 5.16
C VAL A 129 13.70 -7.20 4.63
N ASP A 130 15.01 -7.45 4.76
CA ASP A 130 15.60 -8.75 4.46
C ASP A 130 15.16 -9.82 5.47
N LEU A 131 15.46 -11.09 5.17
CA LEU A 131 15.05 -12.23 5.98
C LEU A 131 15.62 -12.18 7.40
N GLU A 132 16.88 -11.77 7.59
CA GLU A 132 17.52 -11.75 8.91
C GLU A 132 16.94 -10.63 9.78
N THR A 133 16.71 -9.47 9.20
CA THR A 133 15.97 -8.37 9.84
C THR A 133 14.54 -8.80 10.19
N LYS A 134 13.84 -9.48 9.27
CA LYS A 134 12.49 -10.02 9.48
C LYS A 134 12.45 -11.00 10.67
N LYS A 135 13.36 -11.97 10.72
CA LYS A 135 13.48 -12.94 11.82
C LYS A 135 13.72 -12.23 13.16
N THR A 136 14.65 -11.28 13.19
CA THR A 136 15.01 -10.53 14.40
C THR A 136 13.82 -9.78 14.99
N HIS A 137 13.08 -9.03 14.15
CA HIS A 137 11.89 -8.31 14.59
C HIS A 137 10.76 -9.26 15.03
N PHE A 138 10.58 -10.37 14.32
CA PHE A 138 9.54 -11.34 14.65
C PHE A 138 9.75 -11.95 16.04
N LEU A 139 10.95 -12.45 16.32
CA LEU A 139 11.30 -13.07 17.60
C LEU A 139 11.22 -12.08 18.76
N ARG A 140 11.59 -10.81 18.53
CA ARG A 140 11.48 -9.74 19.53
C ARG A 140 10.02 -9.42 19.90
N GLY A 141 9.11 -9.45 18.92
CA GLY A 141 7.70 -9.16 19.13
C GLY A 141 6.90 -10.36 19.64
N LEU A 142 7.39 -11.58 19.45
CA LEU A 142 6.73 -12.82 19.85
C LEU A 142 6.68 -12.96 21.39
N LYS A 143 5.66 -13.64 21.93
CA LYS A 143 5.62 -13.98 23.36
C LYS A 143 6.87 -14.78 23.74
N TRP A 144 7.45 -14.43 24.89
CA TRP A 144 8.67 -15.07 25.43
C TRP A 144 8.59 -16.60 25.44
N GLU A 145 7.45 -17.17 25.84
CA GLU A 145 7.28 -18.63 25.94
C GLU A 145 7.49 -19.34 24.60
N LEU A 146 7.06 -18.71 23.49
CA LEU A 146 7.25 -19.22 22.14
C LEU A 146 8.66 -18.91 21.62
N ALA A 147 9.14 -17.68 21.85
CA ALA A 147 10.46 -17.25 21.40
C ALA A 147 11.59 -18.05 22.06
N ARG A 148 11.44 -18.42 23.34
CA ARG A 148 12.41 -19.22 24.11
C ARG A 148 12.69 -20.56 23.43
N GLY A 149 11.66 -21.25 22.95
CA GLY A 149 11.80 -22.55 22.30
C GLY A 149 12.70 -22.50 21.06
N ILE A 150 12.69 -21.35 20.37
CA ILE A 150 13.53 -21.10 19.20
C ILE A 150 14.97 -20.78 19.62
N TYR A 151 15.15 -19.95 20.65
CA TYR A 151 16.49 -19.64 21.17
C TYR A 151 17.22 -20.83 21.79
N GLN A 152 16.50 -21.77 22.40
CA GLN A 152 17.06 -22.94 23.08
C GLN A 152 17.43 -24.09 22.13
N ASP A 153 16.87 -24.09 20.92
CA ASP A 153 17.21 -25.03 19.87
C ASP A 153 17.48 -24.24 18.57
N PRO A 154 18.68 -23.64 18.45
CA PRO A 154 19.01 -22.75 17.36
C PRO A 154 19.33 -23.47 16.05
N ALA A 155 18.93 -24.74 15.87
CA ALA A 155 19.03 -25.44 14.59
C ALA A 155 18.63 -24.47 13.47
N ALA A 156 19.57 -24.06 12.61
CA ALA A 156 19.41 -22.84 11.82
C ALA A 156 18.09 -22.88 11.04
N GLN A 157 17.11 -22.07 11.45
CA GLN A 157 15.92 -21.86 10.63
C GLN A 157 16.38 -21.00 9.46
N THR A 158 16.78 -21.66 8.39
CA THR A 158 17.34 -21.01 7.21
C THR A 158 16.24 -20.28 6.44
N THR A 159 15.01 -20.81 6.50
CA THR A 159 13.83 -20.24 5.86
C THR A 159 12.86 -19.60 6.85
N TRP A 160 11.96 -18.77 6.33
CA TRP A 160 10.88 -18.18 7.12
C TRP A 160 9.87 -19.23 7.59
N ASP A 161 9.51 -20.18 6.73
CA ASP A 161 8.50 -21.20 7.02
C ASP A 161 8.95 -22.16 8.13
N GLU A 162 10.23 -22.54 8.15
CA GLU A 162 10.81 -23.34 9.24
C GLU A 162 10.70 -22.63 10.59
N LEU A 163 10.95 -21.31 10.60
CA LEU A 163 10.87 -20.50 11.81
C LEU A 163 9.42 -20.41 12.31
N VAL A 164 8.48 -20.13 11.40
CA VAL A 164 7.05 -20.05 11.73
C VAL A 164 6.52 -21.39 12.24
N ALA A 165 6.89 -22.50 11.60
CA ALA A 165 6.47 -23.83 12.01
C ALA A 165 6.95 -24.20 13.43
N LYS A 166 8.15 -23.74 13.80
CA LYS A 166 8.72 -23.96 15.14
C LYS A 166 8.10 -23.06 16.22
N ALA A 167 7.62 -21.89 15.84
CA ALA A 167 7.04 -20.91 16.75
C ALA A 167 5.59 -21.22 17.15
N LYS A 168 4.93 -22.15 16.46
CA LYS A 168 3.54 -22.57 16.66
C LYS A 168 3.42 -23.60 17.79
#